data_AF-A0AB38HDL4-F1
#
_entry.id   AF-A0AB38HDL4-F1
#
_cell.length_a   1.000
_cell.length_b   1.000
_cell.length_c   1.000
_cell.angle_alpha   90.00
_cell.angle_beta   90.00
_cell.angle_gamma   90.00
#
_symmetry.space_group_name_H-M   'P 1'
#
loop_
_entity.id
_entity.type
_entity.pdbx_description
1 polymer ?
#
loop_
_entity_poly.entity_id
_entity_poly.type
_entity_poly.pdbx_seq_one_letter_code
_entity_poly.pdbx_strand_id
1 'polypeptide(L)'
;MGLLFETMDKQHSFDVTYFARNVDNYLDFKTEDWVVYQAVNRVGKTKIKGVELAYNGKFTDNLSLLLTILSHALKQITINMVQIPFAVQNIAAI
;
A
#
# COMPACT_ATOMS: atom_id res chain seq x y z
N MET A 1 -3.38 9.76 6.87
CA MET A 1 -2.64 10.99 7.21
C MET A 1 -1.62 11.19 6.12
N GLY A 2 -1.54 12.38 5.54
CA GLY A 2 -0.63 12.71 4.44
C GLY A 2 0.27 13.88 4.82
N LEU A 3 1.49 13.88 4.29
CA LEU A 3 2.46 14.97 4.42
C LEU A 3 3.07 15.26 3.05
N LEU A 4 2.93 16.51 2.61
CA LEU A 4 3.53 17.03 1.40
C LEU A 4 4.71 17.94 1.75
N PHE A 5 5.87 17.66 1.17
CA PHE A 5 7.05 18.51 1.19
C PHE A 5 7.24 19.08 -0.21
N GLU A 6 7.30 20.40 -0.34
CA GLU A 6 7.50 21.09 -1.61
C GLU A 6 8.63 22.11 -1.45
N THR A 7 9.52 22.21 -2.44
CA THR A 7 10.55 23.25 -2.47
C THR A 7 9.94 24.61 -2.78
N MET A 8 10.59 25.69 -2.34
CA MET A 8 10.07 27.05 -2.54
C MET A 8 9.89 27.42 -4.03
N ASP A 9 10.75 26.90 -4.90
CA ASP A 9 10.69 27.07 -6.34
C ASP A 9 9.74 26.08 -7.04
N LYS A 10 9.11 25.18 -6.28
CA LYS A 10 8.17 24.14 -6.73
C LYS A 10 8.72 23.16 -7.76
N GLN A 11 10.04 23.09 -7.90
CA GLN A 11 10.66 22.14 -8.81
C GLN A 11 10.61 20.71 -8.26
N HIS A 12 10.48 20.54 -6.94
CA HIS A 12 10.41 19.24 -6.30
C HIS A 12 9.24 19.16 -5.33
N SER A 13 8.53 18.04 -5.40
CA SER A 13 7.47 17.67 -4.46
C SER A 13 7.63 16.21 -4.03
N PHE A 14 7.38 15.97 -2.75
CA PHE A 14 7.41 14.65 -2.14
C PHE A 14 6.22 14.49 -1.20
N ASP A 15 5.33 13.54 -1.50
CA ASP A 15 4.18 13.19 -0.67
C ASP A 15 4.39 11.84 0.01
N VAL A 16 4.03 11.77 1.29
CA VAL A 16 3.93 10.53 2.05
C VAL A 16 2.53 10.41 2.61
N THR A 17 1.83 9.35 2.23
CA THR A 17 0.49 9.06 2.71
C THR A 17 0.44 7.73 3.46
N TYR A 18 0.06 7.79 4.74
CA TYR A 18 -0.23 6.63 5.57
C TYR A 18 -1.74 6.34 5.60
N PHE A 19 -2.11 5.08 5.41
CA PHE A 19 -3.48 4.60 5.59
C PHE A 19 -3.56 3.38 6.49
N ALA A 20 -4.67 3.30 7.23
CA ALA A 20 -5.04 2.14 8.02
C ALA A 20 -6.56 1.97 8.00
N ARG A 21 -7.04 0.74 7.77
CA ARG A 21 -8.45 0.40 7.87
C ARG A 21 -8.66 -0.94 8.56
N ASN A 22 -9.78 -1.06 9.27
CA ASN A 22 -10.28 -2.32 9.78
C ASN A 22 -11.34 -2.84 8.80
N VAL A 23 -11.25 -4.10 8.42
CA VAL A 23 -12.19 -4.77 7.52
C VAL A 23 -12.85 -5.91 8.28
N ASP A 24 -14.17 -5.81 8.42
CA ASP A 24 -15.03 -6.89 8.89
C ASP A 24 -15.36 -7.84 7.73
N ASN A 25 -15.62 -9.12 8.02
CA ASN A 25 -15.98 -10.13 7.01
C ASN A 25 -14.98 -10.22 5.84
N TYR A 26 -13.68 -10.17 6.13
CA TYR A 26 -12.65 -10.30 5.11
C TYR A 26 -12.72 -11.68 4.45
N LEU A 27 -12.83 -11.75 3.12
CA LEU A 27 -12.90 -13.02 2.40
C LEU A 27 -11.58 -13.77 2.45
N ASP A 28 -11.66 -15.07 2.72
CA ASP A 28 -10.53 -15.99 2.81
C ASP A 28 -10.93 -17.36 2.27
N PHE A 29 -9.96 -18.26 2.16
CA PHE A 29 -10.18 -19.61 1.67
C PHE A 29 -9.97 -20.62 2.79
N LYS A 30 -10.95 -21.50 3.00
CA LYS A 30 -10.76 -22.71 3.78
C LYS A 30 -10.45 -23.88 2.84
N THR A 31 -9.47 -24.67 3.22
CA THR A 31 -9.18 -25.98 2.65
C THR A 31 -9.51 -27.05 3.69
N GLU A 32 -10.45 -27.93 3.37
CA GLU A 32 -10.61 -29.21 4.06
C GLU A 32 -9.86 -30.31 3.30
N ASP A 33 -9.45 -31.37 4.00
CA ASP A 33 -8.36 -32.31 3.67
C ASP A 33 -8.42 -33.03 2.30
N TRP A 34 -9.41 -32.78 1.42
CA TRP A 34 -9.41 -33.25 0.02
C TRP A 34 -10.06 -32.24 -0.95
N VAL A 35 -9.58 -31.00 -0.91
CA VAL A 35 -9.75 -29.90 -1.87
C VAL A 35 -11.21 -29.54 -2.20
N VAL A 36 -11.86 -28.90 -1.24
CA VAL A 36 -12.94 -27.93 -1.52
C VAL A 36 -12.41 -26.55 -1.12
N TYR A 37 -12.32 -25.63 -2.09
CA TYR A 37 -12.03 -24.23 -1.82
C TYR A 37 -13.35 -23.52 -1.55
N GLN A 38 -13.68 -23.30 -0.28
CA GLN A 38 -14.82 -22.46 0.09
C GLN A 38 -14.33 -21.05 0.40
N ALA A 39 -14.91 -20.05 -0.28
CA ALA A 39 -14.80 -18.66 0.14
C ALA A 39 -15.56 -18.49 1.45
N VAL A 40 -14.85 -18.09 2.51
CA VAL A 40 -15.44 -17.87 3.83
C VAL A 40 -15.08 -16.49 4.35
N ASN A 41 -15.94 -15.94 5.20
CA ASN A 41 -15.57 -14.78 5.99
C ASN A 41 -14.58 -15.21 7.06
N ARG A 42 -13.39 -14.63 7.02
CA ARG A 42 -12.35 -14.81 8.03
C ARG A 42 -12.86 -14.36 9.39
N VAL A 43 -12.65 -15.20 10.41
CA VAL A 43 -13.05 -14.89 11.78
C VAL A 43 -12.24 -13.71 12.32
N GLY A 44 -12.94 -12.71 12.88
CA GLY A 44 -12.35 -11.50 13.43
C GLY A 44 -12.18 -10.37 12.40
N LYS A 45 -11.52 -9.29 12.82
CA LYS A 45 -11.24 -8.12 11.97
C LYS A 45 -9.87 -8.25 11.31
N THR A 46 -9.79 -7.91 10.03
CA THR A 46 -8.54 -7.77 9.28
C THR A 46 -8.11 -6.30 9.28
N LYS A 47 -6.90 -6.00 9.76
CA LYS A 47 -6.27 -4.69 9.62
C LYS A 47 -5.50 -4.62 8.33
N ILE A 48 -5.73 -3.57 7.56
CA ILE A 48 -4.95 -3.24 6.37
C ILE A 48 -4.22 -1.96 6.68
N LYS A 49 -2.90 -1.96 6.53
CA LYS A 49 -2.05 -0.80 6.74
C LYS A 49 -1.11 -0.65 5.56
N GLY A 50 -0.85 0.59 5.16
CA GLY A 50 0.10 0.84 4.10
C GLY A 50 0.64 2.25 4.10
N VAL A 51 1.65 2.44 3.28
CA VAL A 51 2.32 3.70 3.01
C VAL A 51 2.41 3.86 1.51
N GLU A 52 2.05 5.04 1.04
CA GLU A 52 2.25 5.51 -0.32
C GLU A 52 3.29 6.63 -0.29
N LEU A 53 4.23 6.56 -1.23
CA LEU A 53 5.25 7.58 -1.47
C LEU A 53 5.11 8.05 -2.91
N ALA A 54 5.04 9.36 -3.10
CA ALA A 54 5.05 9.96 -4.43
C ALA A 54 6.12 11.04 -4.49
N TYR A 55 6.93 11.02 -5.55
CA TYR A 55 7.93 12.04 -5.83
C TYR A 55 7.76 12.56 -7.26
N ASN A 56 7.82 13.87 -7.39
CA ASN A 56 7.90 14.57 -8.67
C ASN A 56 8.98 15.63 -8.58
N GLY A 57 9.97 15.57 -9.46
CA GLY A 57 11.09 16.51 -9.47
C GLY A 57 11.57 16.88 -10.86
N LYS A 58 11.73 18.17 -11.12
CA LYS A 58 12.40 18.73 -12.30
C LYS A 58 13.88 18.92 -11.98
N PHE A 59 14.76 18.16 -12.62
CA PHE A 59 16.22 18.24 -12.40
C PHE A 59 16.90 19.21 -13.35
N THR A 60 16.40 19.33 -14.58
CA THR A 60 16.84 20.30 -15.59
C THR A 60 15.64 20.80 -16.37
N ASP A 61 15.84 21.76 -17.29
CA ASP A 61 14.75 22.27 -18.14
C ASP A 61 14.05 21.20 -18.98
N ASN A 62 14.75 20.13 -19.33
CA ASN A 62 14.26 19.06 -20.20
C ASN A 62 14.30 17.68 -19.51
N LEU A 63 14.38 17.63 -18.18
CA LEU A 63 14.40 16.36 -17.44
C LEU A 63 13.64 16.46 -16.14
N SER A 64 12.61 15.63 -16.03
CA SER A 64 11.82 15.40 -14.83
C SER A 64 11.75 13.91 -14.48
N LEU A 65 11.57 13.62 -13.20
CA LEU A 65 11.37 12.27 -12.67
C LEU A 65 10.08 12.20 -11.88
N LEU A 66 9.31 11.15 -12.17
CA LEU A 66 8.11 10.75 -11.45
C LEU A 66 8.34 9.37 -10.85
N LEU A 67 8.07 9.23 -9.57
CA LEU A 67 8.16 7.97 -8.84
C LEU A 67 6.93 7.82 -7.94
N THR A 68 6.27 6.67 -8.02
CA THR A 68 5.23 6.28 -7.08
C THR A 68 5.53 4.91 -6.53
N ILE A 69 5.53 4.77 -5.21
CA ILE A 69 5.72 3.51 -4.49
C ILE A 69 4.54 3.34 -3.54
N LEU A 70 3.82 2.23 -3.69
CA LEU A 70 2.77 1.82 -2.75
C LEU A 70 3.22 0.54 -2.06
N SER A 71 3.15 0.51 -0.74
CA SER A 71 3.36 -0.70 0.05
C SER A 71 2.24 -0.90 1.04
N HIS A 72 1.78 -2.15 1.20
CA HIS A 72 0.80 -2.47 2.23
C HIS A 72 0.98 -3.86 2.81
N ALA A 73 0.50 -4.03 4.03
CA ALA A 73 0.46 -5.28 4.76
C ALA A 73 -0.94 -5.52 5.35
N LEU A 74 -1.33 -6.78 5.33
CA LEU A 74 -2.52 -7.28 6.02
C LEU A 74 -2.09 -7.86 7.37
N LYS A 75 -2.88 -7.62 8.42
CA LYS A 75 -2.70 -8.22 9.75
C LYS A 75 -4.06 -8.62 10.31
N GLN A 76 -4.23 -9.88 10.67
CA GLN A 76 -5.42 -10.33 11.40
C GLN A 76 -5.26 -10.02 12.90
N ILE A 77 -6.34 -9.57 13.55
CA ILE A 77 -6.30 -9.20 14.97
C ILE A 77 -6.26 -10.42 15.90
N THR A 78 -6.72 -11.59 15.44
CA THR A 78 -6.95 -12.78 16.27
C THR A 78 -5.87 -13.88 16.10
N ILE A 79 -5.03 -13.83 15.06
CA ILE A 79 -4.01 -14.86 14.79
C ILE A 79 -2.67 -14.16 14.51
N ASN A 80 -1.57 -14.67 15.09
CA ASN A 80 -0.23 -14.16 14.80
C ASN A 80 0.09 -14.32 13.30
N MET A 81 0.28 -13.17 12.65
CA MET A 81 0.84 -12.92 11.31
C MET A 81 0.48 -13.88 10.16
N VAL A 82 -0.47 -13.46 9.33
CA VAL A 82 -0.35 -13.62 7.87
C VAL A 82 -0.08 -12.23 7.31
N GLN A 83 1.21 -11.85 7.24
CA GLN A 83 1.64 -10.65 6.54
C GLN A 83 1.76 -11.01 5.07
N ILE A 84 0.83 -10.55 4.24
CA ILE A 84 1.01 -10.55 2.78
C ILE A 84 1.52 -9.16 2.41
N PRO A 85 2.85 -8.96 2.34
CA PRO A 85 3.38 -7.70 1.84
C PRO A 85 3.09 -7.63 0.34
N PHE A 86 2.58 -6.49 -0.10
CA PHE A 86 2.47 -6.15 -1.51
C PHE A 86 3.12 -4.80 -1.72
N ALA A 87 3.89 -4.69 -2.81
CA ALA A 87 4.53 -3.46 -3.21
C ALA A 87 4.30 -3.24 -4.71
N VAL A 88 3.99 -2.01 -5.08
CA VAL A 88 3.88 -1.55 -6.47
C VAL A 88 4.82 -0.37 -6.64
N GLN A 89 5.54 -0.34 -7.76
CA GLN A 89 6.47 0.74 -8.10
C GLN A 89 6.21 1.17 -9.53
N ASN A 90 6.09 2.48 -9.75
CA ASN A 90 6.01 3.10 -11.06
C ASN A 90 7.08 4.19 -11.14
N ILE A 91 7.88 4.16 -12.20
CA ILE A 91 8.98 5.12 -12.44
C ILE A 91 8.83 5.64 -13.87
N ALA A 92 8.86 6.96 -14.03
CA ALA A 92 8.90 7.60 -15.34
C ALA A 92 9.90 8.76 -15.33
N ALA A 93 10.68 8.88 -16.39
CA ALA A 93 11.55 10.03 -16.65
C ALA A 93 11.14 10.65 -17.99
N ILE A 94 10.93 11.96 -18.02
CA ILE A 94 10.39 12.71 -19.16
C ILE A 94 11.22 13.96 -19.38
#